data_AF-A0A951J9N9-F1
#
_entry.id   AF-A0A951J9N9-F1
#
_cell.length_a   1.000
_cell.length_b   1.000
_cell.length_c   1.000
_cell.angle_alpha   90.00
_cell.angle_beta   90.00
_cell.angle_gamma   90.00
#
_symmetry.space_group_name_H-M   'P 1'
#
loop_
_entity.id
_entity.type
_entity.pdbx_description
1 polymer ?
#
loop_
_entity_poly.entity_id
_entity_poly.type
_entity_poly.pdbx_seq_one_letter_code
_entity_poly.pdbx_strand_id
1 'polypeptide(L)'
;LFLLALASVPGSFLPQRGLNPVAVQDYFAQHPDLAPVLDRLFLFDVFAAPWFAAVYLLLFVSLIGCLGPRIRLHARALPHPAGPDPAEQGRGQGSARVARRYRCRIPGKRAP
;
A
#
# COMPACT_ATOMS: atom_id res chain seq x y z
N LEU A 1 -4.48 10.50 9.11
CA LEU A 1 -3.81 9.62 10.09
C LEU A 1 -4.02 10.08 11.53
N PHE A 2 -3.87 11.38 11.83
CA PHE A 2 -4.07 11.92 13.19
C PHE A 2 -5.42 11.54 13.82
N LEU A 3 -6.52 11.61 13.06
CA LEU A 3 -7.85 11.21 13.54
C LEU A 3 -7.96 9.72 13.92
N LEU A 4 -7.29 8.84 13.17
CA LEU A 4 -7.23 7.42 13.51
C LEU A 4 -6.40 7.19 14.78
N ALA A 5 -5.29 7.91 14.92
CA ALA A 5 -4.46 7.82 16.12
C ALA A 5 -5.23 8.26 17.38
N LEU A 6 -5.93 9.39 17.31
CA LEU A 6 -6.76 9.90 18.41
C LEU A 6 -7.90 8.93 18.76
N ALA A 7 -8.49 8.29 17.76
CA ALA A 7 -9.54 7.29 17.92
C ALA A 7 -9.06 6.00 18.63
N SER A 8 -7.78 5.64 18.49
CA SER A 8 -7.27 4.37 19.01
C SER A 8 -6.79 4.45 20.46
N VAL A 9 -6.45 5.64 20.96
CA VAL A 9 -6.02 5.89 22.34
C VAL A 9 -7.06 5.47 23.41
N PRO A 10 -8.37 5.82 23.30
CA PRO A 10 -9.32 5.55 24.37
C PRO A 10 -9.53 4.04 24.65
N GLY A 11 -9.42 3.19 23.63
CA GLY A 11 -9.59 1.74 23.78
C GLY A 11 -8.54 1.07 24.66
N SER A 12 -7.37 1.70 24.84
CA SER A 12 -6.27 1.16 25.65
C SER A 12 -6.35 1.52 27.14
N PHE A 13 -7.15 2.51 27.51
CA PHE A 13 -7.26 2.98 28.90
C PHE A 13 -8.48 2.45 29.65
N LEU A 14 -9.54 2.06 28.93
CA LEU A 14 -10.82 1.66 29.52
C LEU A 14 -11.08 0.16 29.38
N PRO A 15 -11.72 -0.48 30.38
CA PRO A 15 -12.09 -1.89 30.30
C PRO A 15 -13.02 -2.12 29.10
N GLN A 16 -12.63 -3.04 28.21
CA GLN A 16 -13.42 -3.36 27.02
C GLN A 16 -14.43 -4.47 27.33
N ARG A 17 -15.69 -4.29 26.92
CA ARG A 17 -16.75 -5.29 27.14
C ARG A 17 -16.45 -6.64 26.49
N GLY A 18 -15.75 -6.62 25.34
CA GLY A 18 -15.33 -7.83 24.65
C GLY A 18 -14.24 -8.64 25.37
N LEU A 19 -13.50 -8.04 26.31
CA LEU A 19 -12.41 -8.72 27.04
C LEU A 19 -12.83 -9.11 28.47
N ASN A 20 -13.48 -8.20 29.20
CA ASN A 20 -13.94 -8.47 30.56
C ASN A 20 -15.23 -7.68 30.87
N PRO A 21 -16.42 -8.29 30.69
CA PRO A 21 -17.68 -7.61 30.97
C PRO A 21 -17.90 -7.32 32.47
N VAL A 22 -17.28 -8.08 33.37
CA VAL A 22 -17.39 -7.88 34.82
C VAL A 22 -16.69 -6.60 35.25
N ALA A 23 -15.47 -6.36 34.76
CA ALA A 23 -14.72 -5.13 35.04
C ALA A 23 -15.45 -3.87 34.55
N VAL A 24 -16.24 -3.98 33.46
CA VAL A 24 -17.08 -2.88 32.99
C VAL A 24 -18.23 -2.63 33.96
N GLN A 25 -18.91 -3.68 34.44
CA GLN A 25 -20.00 -3.51 35.42
C GLN A 25 -19.49 -2.93 36.75
N ASP A 26 -18.31 -3.35 37.21
CA ASP A 26 -17.67 -2.77 38.39
C ASP A 26 -17.34 -1.28 38.18
N TYR A 27 -16.88 -0.91 36.98
CA TYR A 27 -16.66 0.49 36.62
C TYR A 27 -17.95 1.32 36.61
N PHE A 28 -19.05 0.75 36.14
CA PHE A 28 -20.38 1.38 36.21
C PHE A 28 -20.86 1.55 37.66
N ALA A 29 -20.58 0.60 38.54
CA ALA A 29 -20.92 0.69 39.95
C ALA A 29 -20.07 1.74 40.70
N GLN A 30 -18.79 1.88 40.33
CA GLN A 30 -17.88 2.85 40.95
C GLN A 30 -18.05 4.28 40.42
N HIS A 31 -18.51 4.44 39.17
CA HIS A 31 -18.66 5.74 38.51
C HIS A 31 -20.03 5.91 37.83
N PRO A 32 -21.12 6.01 38.61
CA PRO A 32 -22.50 6.02 38.08
C PRO A 32 -22.82 7.24 37.19
N ASP A 33 -22.18 8.39 37.41
CA ASP A 33 -22.41 9.60 36.61
C ASP A 33 -21.59 9.64 35.31
N LEU A 34 -20.36 9.11 35.34
CA LEU A 34 -19.43 9.16 34.20
C LEU A 34 -19.60 7.97 33.26
N ALA A 35 -19.84 6.78 33.78
CA ALA A 35 -20.01 5.56 32.99
C ALA A 35 -21.06 5.68 31.86
N PRO A 36 -22.29 6.21 32.08
CA PRO A 36 -23.27 6.35 31.00
C PRO A 36 -22.85 7.36 29.92
N VAL A 37 -22.04 8.37 30.24
CA VAL A 37 -21.52 9.32 29.24
C VAL A 37 -20.48 8.64 28.34
N LEU A 38 -19.54 7.91 28.95
CA LEU A 38 -18.53 7.14 28.23
C LEU A 38 -19.16 6.04 27.35
N ASP A 39 -20.25 5.46 27.84
CA ASP A 39 -21.02 4.45 27.11
C ASP A 39 -21.68 5.00 25.85
N ARG A 40 -22.29 6.18 25.93
CA ARG A 40 -22.89 6.86 24.76
C ARG A 40 -21.87 7.22 23.68
N LEU A 41 -20.62 7.46 24.08
CA LEU A 41 -19.50 7.68 23.17
C LEU A 41 -18.87 6.36 22.66
N PHE A 42 -19.41 5.21 23.06
CA PHE A 42 -18.91 3.87 22.73
C PHE A 42 -17.45 3.63 23.17
N LEU A 43 -16.98 4.22 24.28
CA LEU A 43 -15.59 4.03 24.73
C LEU A 43 -15.31 2.63 25.31
N PHE A 44 -16.31 1.96 25.89
CA PHE A 44 -16.20 0.58 26.39
C PHE A 44 -16.28 -0.47 25.26
N ASP A 45 -16.63 -0.03 24.05
CA ASP A 45 -16.74 -0.85 22.85
C ASP A 45 -16.29 -0.06 21.62
N VAL A 46 -15.03 0.41 21.68
CA VAL A 46 -14.44 1.27 20.62
C VAL A 46 -14.45 0.57 19.26
N PHE A 47 -14.27 -0.75 19.24
CA PHE A 47 -14.16 -1.52 18.01
C PHE A 47 -15.51 -1.74 17.31
N ALA A 48 -16.63 -1.81 18.04
CA ALA A 48 -17.97 -1.85 17.42
C ALA A 48 -18.56 -0.45 17.21
N ALA A 49 -17.89 0.62 17.63
CA ALA A 49 -18.41 1.97 17.56
C ALA A 49 -18.67 2.43 16.10
N PRO A 50 -19.86 2.96 15.79
CA PRO A 50 -20.18 3.42 14.43
C PRO A 50 -19.24 4.54 13.92
N TRP A 51 -18.82 5.43 14.82
CA TRP A 51 -17.91 6.53 14.48
C TRP A 51 -16.49 6.03 14.15
N PHE A 52 -16.00 4.99 14.83
CA PHE A 52 -14.72 4.36 14.53
C PHE A 52 -14.77 3.64 13.17
N ALA A 53 -15.85 2.90 12.92
CA ALA A 53 -16.09 2.25 11.63
C ALA A 53 -16.10 3.27 10.48
N ALA A 54 -16.72 4.44 10.66
CA ALA A 54 -16.71 5.50 9.64
C ALA A 54 -15.29 5.96 9.29
N VAL A 55 -14.44 6.22 10.29
CA VAL A 55 -13.04 6.63 10.07
C VAL A 55 -12.25 5.52 9.36
N TYR A 56 -12.40 4.28 9.80
CA TYR A 56 -11.74 3.12 9.18
C TYR A 56 -12.16 2.97 7.71
N LEU A 57 -13.46 3.07 7.41
CA LEU A 57 -13.98 2.97 6.05
C LEU A 57 -13.51 4.12 5.17
N LEU A 58 -13.54 5.37 5.64
CA LEU A 58 -13.02 6.52 4.88
C LEU A 58 -11.54 6.31 4.53
N LEU A 59 -10.76 5.84 5.48
CA LEU A 59 -9.35 5.50 5.27
C LEU A 59 -9.18 4.36 4.26
N PHE A 60 -9.96 3.29 4.39
CA PHE A 60 -9.86 2.13 3.51
C PHE A 60 -10.27 2.47 2.08
N VAL A 61 -11.32 3.26 1.90
CA VAL A 61 -11.77 3.75 0.60
C VAL A 61 -10.72 4.66 -0.03
N SER A 62 -10.14 5.58 0.75
CA SER A 62 -9.04 6.43 0.28
C SER A 62 -7.84 5.59 -0.16
N LEU A 63 -7.46 4.61 0.65
CA LEU A 63 -6.36 3.69 0.37
C LEU A 63 -6.62 2.89 -0.90
N ILE A 64 -7.76 2.21 -1.02
CA ILE A 64 -8.11 1.42 -2.21
C ILE A 64 -8.15 2.32 -3.45
N GLY A 65 -8.76 3.50 -3.35
CA GLY A 65 -8.90 4.46 -4.44
C GLY A 65 -7.55 4.95 -4.98
N CYS A 66 -6.57 5.19 -4.11
CA CYS A 66 -5.24 5.67 -4.53
C CYS A 66 -4.24 4.55 -4.83
N LEU A 67 -4.25 3.48 -4.03
CA LEU A 67 -3.26 2.42 -4.08
C LEU A 67 -3.58 1.40 -5.18
N GLY A 68 -4.86 1.10 -5.41
CA GLY A 68 -5.28 0.16 -6.45
C GLY A 68 -4.77 0.53 -7.85
N PRO A 69 -5.02 1.77 -8.35
CA PRO A 69 -4.51 2.21 -9.65
C PRO A 69 -2.98 2.24 -9.71
N ARG A 70 -2.33 2.66 -8.62
CA ARG A 70 -0.88 2.75 -8.51
C ARG A 70 -0.22 1.36 -8.58
N ILE A 71 -0.75 0.38 -7.85
CA ILE A 71 -0.28 -1.01 -7.91
C ILE A 71 -0.47 -1.56 -9.31
N ARG A 72 -1.60 -1.30 -9.98
CA ARG A 72 -1.81 -1.77 -11.37
C ARG A 72 -0.77 -1.22 -12.33
N LEU A 73 -0.37 0.05 -12.19
CA LEU A 73 0.68 0.63 -13.02
C LEU A 73 2.04 -0.02 -12.75
N HIS A 74 2.41 -0.19 -11.48
CA HIS A 74 3.66 -0.86 -11.11
C HIS A 74 3.67 -2.35 -11.46
N ALA A 75 2.55 -3.04 -11.33
CA ALA A 75 2.40 -4.45 -11.69
C ALA A 75 2.52 -4.67 -13.19
N ARG A 76 2.09 -3.71 -14.02
CA ARG A 76 2.33 -3.72 -15.48
C ARG A 76 3.78 -3.41 -15.85
N ALA A 77 4.50 -2.72 -14.98
CA ALA A 77 5.92 -2.40 -15.14
C ALA A 77 6.83 -3.46 -14.50
N LEU A 78 6.28 -4.46 -13.78
CA LEU A 78 7.03 -5.64 -13.39
C LEU A 78 7.46 -6.33 -14.69
N PRO A 79 8.76 -6.53 -14.91
CA PRO A 79 9.23 -7.28 -16.06
C PRO A 79 8.55 -8.64 -16.07
N HIS A 80 8.03 -9.04 -17.23
CA HIS A 80 7.95 -10.47 -17.54
C HIS A 80 9.33 -11.09 -17.24
N PRO A 81 9.40 -12.36 -16.79
CA PRO A 81 10.68 -13.06 -16.66
C PRO A 81 11.45 -12.79 -17.95
N ALA A 82 12.66 -12.24 -17.78
CA ALA A 82 13.45 -11.76 -18.89
C ALA A 82 13.53 -12.86 -19.95
N GLY A 83 12.92 -12.62 -21.11
CA GLY A 83 13.41 -13.24 -22.32
C GLY A 83 14.89 -12.86 -22.48
N PRO A 84 15.69 -13.69 -23.16
CA PRO A 84 17.15 -13.59 -23.19
C PRO A 84 17.65 -12.15 -23.39
N ASP A 85 18.68 -11.78 -22.63
CA ASP A 85 19.20 -10.42 -22.52
C ASP A 85 19.38 -9.70 -23.87
N PRO A 86 19.03 -8.40 -23.99
CA PRO A 86 19.22 -7.62 -25.21
C PRO A 86 20.70 -7.46 -25.62
N ALA A 87 21.64 -7.88 -24.77
CA ALA A 87 23.06 -7.99 -25.09
C ALA A 87 23.36 -9.04 -26.18
N GLU A 88 22.55 -10.09 -26.31
CA GLU A 88 22.62 -11.04 -27.43
C GLU A 88 22.04 -10.43 -28.72
N GLN A 89 20.93 -9.68 -28.63
CA GLN A 89 20.26 -9.06 -29.77
C GLN A 89 21.14 -8.01 -30.48
N GLY A 90 21.98 -7.29 -29.72
CA GLY A 90 22.93 -6.29 -30.24
C GLY A 90 24.16 -6.90 -30.93
N ARG A 91 24.54 -8.14 -30.57
CA ARG A 91 25.74 -8.81 -31.10
C ARG A 91 25.55 -9.26 -32.55
N GLY A 92 24.34 -9.65 -32.93
CA GLY A 92 24.00 -10.03 -34.31
C GLY A 92 23.84 -8.84 -35.28
N GLN A 93 23.33 -7.70 -34.81
CA GLN A 93 23.06 -6.54 -35.68
C GLN A 93 24.30 -5.63 -35.87
N GLY A 94 25.20 -5.56 -34.90
CA GLY A 94 26.44 -4.79 -34.98
C GLY A 94 27.41 -5.31 -36.06
N SER A 95 27.57 -6.63 -36.16
CA SER A 95 28.52 -7.25 -37.10
C SER A 95 28.12 -7.04 -38.57
N ALA A 96 26.82 -7.15 -38.89
CA ALA A 96 26.32 -6.97 -40.26
C ALA A 96 26.42 -5.52 -40.76
N ARG A 97 26.22 -4.53 -39.88
CA ARG A 97 26.27 -3.09 -40.25
C ARG A 97 27.71 -2.60 -40.44
N VAL A 98 28.65 -3.16 -39.69
CA VAL A 98 30.08 -2.85 -39.79
C VAL A 98 30.69 -3.45 -41.07
N ALA A 99 30.37 -4.69 -41.42
CA ALA A 99 30.84 -5.32 -42.66
C ALA A 99 30.37 -4.57 -43.94
N ARG A 100 29.13 -4.07 -43.98
CA ARG A 100 28.66 -3.21 -45.09
C ARG A 100 29.42 -1.88 -45.17
N ARG A 101 29.74 -1.25 -44.04
CA ARG A 101 30.48 0.02 -44.03
C ARG A 101 31.91 -0.14 -44.55
N TYR A 102 32.59 -1.24 -44.24
CA TYR A 102 33.94 -1.49 -44.78
C TYR A 102 33.93 -1.85 -46.26
N ARG A 103 32.87 -2.50 -46.76
CA ARG A 103 32.75 -2.85 -48.20
C ARG A 103 32.47 -1.63 -49.09
N CYS A 104 31.83 -0.59 -48.56
CA CYS A 104 31.60 0.67 -49.29
C CYS A 104 32.69 1.74 -49.04
N ARG A 105 33.66 1.50 -48.14
CA ARG A 105 34.73 2.45 -47.81
C ARG A 105 36.12 2.02 -48.28
N ILE A 106 36.19 1.22 -49.35
CA ILE A 106 37.41 1.14 -50.16
C ILE A 106 37.14 1.83 -51.50
N PRO A 107 37.21 3.18 -51.56
CA PRO A 107 37.42 3.86 -52.82
C PRO A 107 38.91 3.73 -53.17
N GLY A 108 39.22 3.04 -54.26
CA GLY A 108 40.50 3.27 -54.95
C GLY A 108 41.69 2.36 -54.60
N LYS A 109 41.51 1.03 -54.60
CA LYS A 109 42.57 0.16 -55.14
C LYS A 109 42.21 -0.19 -56.59
N ARG A 110 42.42 0.82 -57.45
CA ARG A 110 42.69 0.57 -58.86
C ARG A 110 44.18 0.27 -58.98
N ALA A 111 44.50 -0.64 -59.89
CA ALA A 111 45.82 -0.96 -60.46
C ALA A 111 46.62 -2.08 -59.77
N PRO A 112 47.55 -2.72 -60.50
CA PRO A 112 47.73 -2.79 -61.96
C PRO A 112 47.26 -4.12 -62.59
#